data_AF-A0A9Q8HR42-F1
#
_entry.id   AF-A0A9Q8HR42-F1
#
_cell.length_a   1.000
_cell.length_b   1.000
_cell.length_c   1.000
_cell.angle_alpha   90.00
_cell.angle_beta   90.00
_cell.angle_gamma   90.00
#
_symmetry.space_group_name_H-M   'P 1'
#
loop_
_entity.id
_entity.type
_entity.pdbx_description
1 polymer ?
#
loop_
_entity_poly.entity_id
_entity_poly.type
_entity_poly.pdbx_seq_one_letter_code
_entity_poly.pdbx_strand_id
1 'polypeptide(L)'
;MNIIISALVNMDKNKIFSLLLVATGFNKNIPAFIKCLNERGYSPISENQIRSWRRSEGKGRPVPDFVLEVIFETILKQKEIDNRFFSLVTQNEQKL
;
A
#
# COMPACT_ATOMS: atom_id res chain seq x y z
N MET A 1 -7.28 23.27 -7.44
CA MET A 1 -6.35 22.16 -7.12
C MET A 1 -6.97 21.38 -5.97
N ASN A 2 -7.21 20.09 -6.15
CA ASN A 2 -8.02 19.26 -5.24
C ASN A 2 -7.23 19.01 -3.94
N ILE A 3 -7.80 19.32 -2.76
CA ILE A 3 -7.11 19.24 -1.45
C ILE A 3 -6.54 17.83 -1.21
N ILE A 4 -7.26 16.81 -1.67
CA ILE A 4 -6.84 15.40 -1.60
C ILE A 4 -5.56 15.15 -2.41
N ILE A 5 -5.44 15.74 -3.60
CA ILE A 5 -4.24 15.59 -4.44
C ILE A 5 -3.05 16.28 -3.80
N SER A 6 -3.23 17.48 -3.23
CA SER A 6 -2.17 18.17 -2.48
C SER A 6 -1.71 17.39 -1.24
N ALA A 7 -2.64 16.78 -0.51
CA ALA A 7 -2.31 15.94 0.63
C ALA A 7 -1.53 14.68 0.22
N LEU A 8 -1.89 14.04 -0.89
CA LEU A 8 -1.17 12.88 -1.44
C LEU A 8 0.22 13.25 -1.98
N VAL A 9 0.37 14.42 -2.61
CA VAL A 9 1.66 14.91 -3.14
C VAL A 9 2.65 15.26 -2.02
N ASN A 10 2.15 15.68 -0.85
CA ASN A 10 2.96 15.99 0.33
C ASN A 10 3.09 14.81 1.31
N MET A 11 2.57 13.63 0.96
CA MET A 11 2.56 12.48 1.85
C MET A 11 3.84 11.66 1.69
N ASP A 12 4.55 11.44 2.79
CA ASP A 12 5.69 10.53 2.87
C ASP A 12 5.34 9.15 2.27
N LYS A 13 6.19 8.64 1.39
CA LYS A 13 6.06 7.32 0.74
C LYS A 13 5.89 6.21 1.78
N ASN A 14 6.53 6.30 2.94
CA ASN A 14 6.38 5.31 4.02
C ASN A 14 4.97 5.33 4.63
N LYS A 15 4.35 6.52 4.67
CA LYS A 15 2.97 6.68 5.13
C LYS A 15 1.97 6.17 4.10
N ILE A 16 2.20 6.46 2.81
CA ILE A 16 1.42 5.89 1.70
C ILE A 16 1.50 4.35 1.75
N PHE A 17 2.71 3.80 1.81
CA PHE A 17 2.94 2.36 1.92
C PHE A 17 2.19 1.75 3.10
N SER A 18 2.28 2.36 4.29
CA SER A 18 1.61 1.85 5.49
C SER A 18 0.08 1.81 5.33
N LEU A 19 -0.52 2.82 4.70
CA LEU A 19 -1.96 2.84 4.41
C LEU A 19 -2.34 1.77 3.39
N LEU A 20 -1.59 1.65 2.30
CA LEU A 20 -1.84 0.67 1.25
C LEU A 20 -1.70 -0.77 1.75
N LEU A 21 -0.74 -1.02 2.64
CA LEU A 21 -0.55 -2.34 3.27
C LEU A 21 -1.75 -2.74 4.14
N VAL A 22 -2.41 -1.77 4.78
CA VAL A 22 -3.66 -1.99 5.51
C VAL A 22 -4.82 -2.21 4.55
N ALA A 23 -4.94 -1.37 3.50
CA ALA A 23 -6.03 -1.45 2.52
C ALA A 23 -6.08 -2.80 1.78
N THR A 24 -4.91 -3.37 1.50
CA THR A 24 -4.77 -4.70 0.86
C THR A 24 -4.87 -5.87 1.83
N GLY A 25 -4.90 -5.62 3.15
CA GLY A 25 -4.85 -6.67 4.17
C GLY A 25 -3.48 -7.36 4.31
N PHE A 26 -2.46 -6.97 3.55
CA PHE A 26 -1.10 -7.50 3.67
C PHE A 26 -0.48 -7.23 5.04
N ASN A 27 -0.95 -6.21 5.76
CA ASN A 27 -0.55 -5.97 7.15
C ASN A 27 -0.83 -7.15 8.08
N LYS A 28 -1.81 -8.00 7.76
CA LYS A 28 -2.15 -9.23 8.51
C LYS A 28 -1.37 -10.45 8.04
N ASN A 29 -0.76 -10.38 6.85
CA ASN A 29 -0.02 -11.49 6.24
C ASN A 29 1.21 -10.98 5.46
N ILE A 30 2.22 -10.54 6.21
CA ILE A 30 3.50 -10.08 5.66
C ILE A 30 4.21 -11.16 4.82
N PRO A 31 4.21 -12.45 5.19
CA PRO A 31 4.80 -13.50 4.35
C PRO A 31 4.18 -13.56 2.94
N ALA A 32 2.85 -13.41 2.81
CA ALA A 32 2.21 -13.36 1.50
C ALA A 32 2.65 -12.13 0.69
N PHE A 33 2.84 -10.98 1.34
CA PHE A 33 3.35 -9.79 0.66
C PHE A 33 4.79 -9.98 0.16
N ILE A 34 5.67 -10.56 0.98
CA ILE A 34 7.05 -10.87 0.58
C ILE A 34 7.06 -11.85 -0.59
N LYS A 35 6.21 -12.88 -0.55
CA LYS A 35 6.05 -13.82 -1.67
C LYS A 35 5.64 -13.08 -2.95
N CYS A 36 4.69 -12.15 -2.86
CA CYS A 36 4.19 -11.34 -3.97
C CYS A 36 5.29 -10.48 -4.62
N LEU A 37 6.21 -9.94 -3.82
CA LEU A 37 7.39 -9.19 -4.30
C LEU A 37 8.41 -10.13 -4.96
N ASN A 38 8.69 -11.28 -4.34
CA ASN A 38 9.64 -12.26 -4.86
C ASN A 38 9.17 -12.87 -6.19
N GLU A 39 7.88 -13.15 -6.35
CA GLU A 39 7.26 -13.66 -7.59
C GLU A 39 7.42 -12.69 -8.77
N ARG A 40 7.67 -11.40 -8.50
CA ARG A 40 7.95 -10.36 -9.50
C ARG A 40 9.45 -10.11 -9.71
N GLY A 41 10.32 -10.93 -9.12
CA GLY A 41 11.76 -10.83 -9.26
C GLY A 41 12.43 -9.86 -8.27
N TYR A 42 11.68 -9.23 -7.37
CA TYR A 42 12.24 -8.37 -6.33
C TYR A 42 12.65 -9.21 -5.12
N SER A 43 13.76 -9.94 -5.25
CA SER A 43 14.34 -10.79 -4.20
C SER A 43 15.84 -10.47 -4.04
N PRO A 44 16.40 -10.48 -2.81
CA PRO A 44 15.77 -10.87 -1.55
C PRO A 44 15.12 -9.70 -0.79
N ILE A 45 13.86 -9.89 -0.36
CA ILE A 45 13.15 -9.00 0.57
C ILE A 45 12.88 -9.72 1.89
N SER A 46 13.28 -9.09 2.99
CA SER A 46 13.11 -9.58 4.35
C SER A 46 11.98 -8.84 5.07
N GLU A 47 11.40 -9.49 6.09
CA GLU A 47 10.43 -8.82 6.97
C GLU A 47 11.00 -7.58 7.65
N ASN A 48 12.31 -7.54 7.92
CA ASN A 48 12.94 -6.37 8.54
C ASN A 48 12.96 -5.17 7.60
N GLN A 49 13.11 -5.38 6.29
CA GLN A 49 12.93 -4.31 5.29
C GLN A 49 11.48 -3.81 5.32
N ILE A 50 10.49 -4.72 5.33
CA ILE A 50 9.07 -4.34 5.44
C ILE A 50 8.81 -3.52 6.71
N ARG A 51 9.32 -3.97 7.86
CA ARG A 51 9.20 -3.25 9.15
C ARG A 51 9.86 -1.88 9.09
N SER A 52 10.99 -1.74 8.39
CA SER A 52 11.69 -0.46 8.22
C SER A 52 10.86 0.52 7.39
N TRP A 53 10.25 0.05 6.31
CA TRP A 53 9.39 0.84 5.42
C TRP A 53 8.08 1.31 6.09
N ARG A 54 7.61 0.61 7.13
CA ARG A 54 6.41 1.00 7.89
C ARG A 54 6.65 2.13 8.89
N ARG A 55 7.91 2.50 9.18
CA ARG A 55 8.23 3.56 10.13
C ARG A 55 8.11 4.93 9.46
N SER A 56 7.62 5.92 10.21
CA SER A 56 7.53 7.31 9.78
C SER A 56 8.90 7.94 9.51
N GLU A 57 8.89 9.09 8.82
CA GLU A 57 10.07 9.89 8.49
C GLU A 57 11.12 9.96 9.62
N GLY A 58 12.38 9.79 9.24
CA GLY A 58 13.55 9.85 10.12
C GLY A 58 13.86 8.57 10.89
N LYS A 59 12.96 7.58 10.94
CA LYS A 59 13.16 6.31 11.69
C LYS A 59 13.13 5.05 10.81
N GLY A 60 12.72 5.19 9.55
CA GLY A 60 12.61 4.11 8.57
C GLY A 60 13.51 4.32 7.35
N ARG A 61 13.76 3.26 6.59
CA ARG A 61 14.32 3.38 5.24
C ARG A 61 13.23 3.87 4.28
N PRO A 62 13.56 4.65 3.24
CA PRO A 62 12.61 5.00 2.19
C PRO A 62 12.02 3.75 1.54
N VAL A 63 10.72 3.78 1.26
CA VAL A 63 10.06 2.72 0.48
C VAL A 63 10.48 2.83 -0.98
N PRO A 64 11.01 1.76 -1.59
CA PRO A 64 11.28 1.73 -3.03
C PRO A 64 9.99 1.81 -3.86
N ASP A 65 10.06 2.43 -5.05
CA ASP A 65 8.89 2.65 -5.90
C ASP A 65 8.21 1.35 -6.34
N PHE A 66 9.00 0.32 -6.68
CA PHE A 66 8.46 -0.99 -7.06
C PHE A 66 7.54 -1.60 -5.98
N VAL A 67 7.77 -1.30 -4.70
CA VAL A 67 6.92 -1.81 -3.61
C VAL A 67 5.52 -1.24 -3.71
N LEU A 68 5.41 0.05 -4.04
CA LEU A 68 4.12 0.72 -4.24
C LEU A 68 3.46 0.22 -5.52
N GLU A 69 4.22 0.07 -6.61
CA GLU A 69 3.74 -0.47 -7.89
C GLU A 69 3.09 -1.85 -7.70
N VAL A 70 3.75 -2.76 -6.99
CA VAL A 70 3.20 -4.11 -6.71
C VAL A 70 1.90 -4.06 -5.92
N ILE A 71 1.79 -3.14 -4.95
CA ILE A 71 0.54 -2.98 -4.20
C ILE A 71 -0.56 -2.43 -5.10
N PHE A 72 -0.27 -1.41 -5.91
CA PHE A 72 -1.25 -0.84 -6.83
C PHE A 72 -1.73 -1.86 -7.87
N GLU A 73 -0.83 -2.65 -8.46
CA GLU A 73 -1.20 -3.75 -9.35
C GLU A 73 -2.13 -4.76 -8.68
N THR A 74 -1.84 -5.10 -7.42
CA THR A 74 -2.66 -6.05 -6.66
C THR A 74 -4.06 -5.50 -6.45
N ILE A 75 -4.17 -4.21 -6.08
CA ILE A 75 -5.45 -3.51 -5.93
C ILE A 75 -6.21 -3.45 -7.26
N LEU A 76 -5.53 -3.13 -8.36
CA LEU A 76 -6.15 -3.02 -9.69
C LEU A 76 -6.65 -4.38 -10.20
N LYS A 77 -5.85 -5.44 -10.08
CA LYS A 77 -6.27 -6.81 -10.40
C LYS A 77 -7.48 -7.24 -9.56
N GLN A 78 -7.50 -6.86 -8.29
CA GLN A 78 -8.64 -7.19 -7.43
C GLN A 78 -9.90 -6.41 -7.81
N LYS A 79 -9.76 -5.17 -8.28
CA LYS A 79 -10.86 -4.38 -8.85
C LYS A 79 -11.43 -4.99 -10.14
N GLU A 80 -10.58 -5.51 -11.02
CA GLU A 80 -11.00 -6.19 -12.25
C GLU A 80 -11.84 -7.44 -11.95
N ILE A 81 -11.57 -8.10 -10.82
CA ILE A 81 -12.30 -9.29 -10.36
C ILE A 81 -13.56 -8.91 -9.57
N ASP A 82 -13.52 -7.86 -8.75
CA ASP A 82 -14.66 -7.36 -7.99
C ASP A 82 -14.72 -5.82 -8.01
N ASN A 83 -15.62 -5.30 -8.85
CA ASN A 83 -15.89 -3.86 -8.96
C ASN A 83 -16.35 -3.22 -7.64
N ARG A 84 -16.74 -4.02 -6.62
CA ARG A 84 -17.13 -3.53 -5.28
C ARG A 84 -15.95 -3.33 -4.34
N PHE A 85 -14.72 -3.66 -4.72
CA PHE A 85 -13.54 -3.51 -3.84
C PHE A 85 -13.37 -2.07 -3.31
N PHE A 86 -13.77 -1.06 -4.08
CA PHE A 86 -13.75 0.35 -3.67
C PHE A 86 -15.07 0.87 -3.08
N SER A 87 -16.16 0.10 -3.09
CA SER A 87 -17.47 0.58 -2.64
C SER A 87 -17.60 0.73 -1.12
N LEU A 88 -16.58 0.32 -0.35
CA LEU A 88 -16.53 0.49 1.11
C LEU A 88 -16.07 1.90 1.56
N VAL A 89 -15.53 2.73 0.66
CA VAL A 89 -15.15 4.12 1.01
C VAL A 89 -16.36 5.06 0.88
N THR A 90 -17.29 4.78 -0.04
CA THR A 90 -18.45 5.63 -0.32
C THR A 90 -19.64 5.44 0.62
N GLN A 91 -19.69 4.37 1.43
CA GLN A 91 -20.84 4.12 2.32
C GLN A 91 -20.82 4.91 3.64
N ASN A 92 -19.72 5.59 3.96
CA ASN A 92 -19.66 6.48 5.13
C ASN A 92 -20.02 7.94 4.82
N GLU A 93 -20.20 8.33 3.55
CA GLU A 93 -20.58 9.69 3.16
C GLU A 93 -22.10 9.87 2.94
N GLN A 94 -22.89 8.79 3.01
CA GLN A 94 -24.36 8.83 2.82
C GLN A 94 -25.16 8.68 4.13
N LYS A 95 -24.50 8.71 5.27
CA LYS A 95 -25.13 8.84 6.60
C LYS A 95 -24.55 10.03 7.36
N LEU A 96 -24.79 11.23 6.83
CA LEU A 96 -24.74 12.50 7.56
C LEU A 96 -26.00 13.29 7.22
#